data_AF-A0AAN9KNM2-F1
#
_entry.id   AF-A0AAN9KNM2-F1
#
_cell.length_a   1.000
_cell.length_b   1.000
_cell.length_c   1.000
_cell.angle_alpha   90.00
_cell.angle_beta   90.00
_cell.angle_gamma   90.00
#
_symmetry.space_group_name_H-M   'P 1'
#
loop_
_entity.id
_entity.type
_entity.pdbx_description
1 polymer ?
#
loop_
_entity_poly.entity_id
_entity_poly.type
_entity_poly.pdbx_seq_one_letter_code
_entity_poly.pdbx_strand_id
1 'polypeptide(L)'
;MEMTMLATTNSGMIRFNGILHTAIVSPSPRRKYPKGILRNLSLCVSPLISLVDPVIVQSPSFQVFASNLSLADVAQRSDEWFALRKDKLTTSTFSTALGFWKGNRRLELWHEKVFVSEAQVAEASKQNAMAWGMLKEATAIEQYKKITGHEVDSMGFAVHSNQYYDWLGASPDGVLGCFPQGGILEVKCPYNKGKPETGLPWSTMPFYYMPQVQGQMEIMDCEWVDLYCWTPNGSTIFRVLRERSYWNLIHEILREFWWENVVPAREALVLGCEEQVKSYKPASTHKKTGLAIAKSLKLASETKLICRELAGHVEFYS
;
A
#
# COMPACT_ATOMS: atom_id res chain seq x y z
N MET A 1 -40.85 2.09 49.99
CA MET A 1 -41.07 3.54 50.09
C MET A 1 -40.95 4.08 48.68
N GLU A 2 -42.09 4.25 48.02
CA GLU A 2 -42.22 4.92 46.73
C GLU A 2 -41.70 6.35 46.83
N MET A 3 -41.09 6.88 45.77
CA MET A 3 -41.67 8.07 45.14
C MET A 3 -41.23 8.23 43.67
N THR A 4 -42.27 8.45 42.89
CA THR A 4 -42.43 8.60 41.45
C THR A 4 -42.10 10.03 40.97
N MET A 5 -42.24 10.24 39.66
CA MET A 5 -42.45 11.51 38.91
C MET A 5 -41.19 12.17 38.34
N LEU A 6 -41.13 12.71 37.11
CA LEU A 6 -42.09 12.85 36.00
C LEU A 6 -41.30 13.31 34.74
N ALA A 7 -41.86 13.04 33.56
CA ALA A 7 -41.42 13.48 32.25
C ALA A 7 -41.79 14.95 31.93
N THR A 8 -41.18 15.51 30.87
CA THR A 8 -41.75 16.45 29.86
C THR A 8 -40.65 16.80 28.84
N THR A 9 -40.67 16.28 27.61
CA THR A 9 -41.17 16.88 26.34
C THR A 9 -40.98 18.39 26.16
N ASN A 10 -40.23 18.80 25.13
CA ASN A 10 -40.71 19.82 24.20
C ASN A 10 -40.05 19.81 22.82
N SER A 11 -40.92 20.06 21.84
CA SER A 11 -40.75 20.13 20.40
C SER A 11 -40.22 21.49 19.94
N GLY A 12 -39.66 21.57 18.74
CA GLY A 12 -39.31 22.84 18.09
C GLY A 12 -38.86 22.69 16.64
N MET A 13 -39.81 22.61 15.70
CA MET A 13 -39.59 22.89 14.27
C MET A 13 -39.44 24.39 14.05
N ILE A 14 -38.48 24.81 13.21
CA ILE A 14 -38.56 26.06 12.44
C ILE A 14 -38.10 25.79 11.00
N ARG A 15 -38.91 26.22 10.03
CA ARG A 15 -38.71 26.21 8.57
C ARG A 15 -38.60 27.66 8.04
N PHE A 16 -38.08 27.76 6.81
CA PHE A 16 -38.06 28.89 5.84
C PHE A 16 -36.99 29.96 6.10
N ASN A 17 -36.28 30.51 5.10
CA ASN A 17 -36.68 30.86 3.73
C ASN A 17 -35.47 30.87 2.76
N GLY A 18 -35.70 30.64 1.47
CA GLY A 18 -34.68 30.76 0.41
C GLY A 18 -34.70 32.13 -0.28
N ILE A 19 -33.59 32.50 -0.94
CA ILE A 19 -33.53 33.50 -2.02
C ILE A 19 -32.47 33.06 -3.04
N LEU A 20 -32.88 32.99 -4.32
CA LEU A 20 -32.02 32.92 -5.51
C LEU A 20 -31.32 34.26 -5.75
N HIS A 21 -30.07 34.25 -6.23
CA HIS A 21 -29.62 35.22 -7.24
C HIS A 21 -28.46 34.69 -8.10
N THR A 22 -28.79 34.51 -9.38
CA THR A 22 -28.11 34.88 -10.63
C THR A 22 -26.59 34.70 -10.81
N ALA A 23 -26.27 34.06 -11.94
CA ALA A 23 -24.97 33.78 -12.55
C ALA A 23 -24.10 35.00 -12.90
N ILE A 24 -22.77 34.80 -12.87
CA ILE A 24 -21.80 35.45 -13.76
C ILE A 24 -20.75 34.41 -14.20
N VAL A 25 -20.47 34.40 -15.50
CA VAL A 25 -19.67 33.42 -16.26
C VAL A 25 -18.43 34.11 -16.85
N SER A 26 -17.31 33.36 -16.86
CA SER A 26 -16.14 33.42 -17.78
C SER A 26 -15.05 34.51 -17.62
N PRO A 27 -13.85 34.38 -18.27
CA PRO A 27 -13.34 33.28 -19.11
C PRO A 27 -11.88 32.80 -18.83
N SER A 28 -11.58 31.62 -19.39
CA SER A 28 -10.24 31.10 -19.70
C SER A 28 -9.68 31.68 -21.02
N PRO A 29 -8.35 31.76 -21.23
CA PRO A 29 -7.79 32.21 -22.50
C PRO A 29 -7.55 31.04 -23.47
N ARG A 30 -8.29 31.03 -24.59
CA ARG A 30 -7.98 30.26 -25.81
C ARG A 30 -6.94 31.01 -26.65
N ARG A 31 -5.84 30.33 -27.01
CA ARG A 31 -4.86 30.80 -28.02
C ARG A 31 -5.42 30.66 -29.44
N LYS A 32 -5.20 31.70 -30.25
CA LYS A 32 -5.64 31.86 -31.64
C LYS A 32 -4.69 31.17 -32.61
N TYR A 33 -5.24 30.47 -33.61
CA TYR A 33 -4.57 30.11 -34.87
C TYR A 33 -4.68 31.28 -35.88
N PRO A 34 -3.68 31.52 -36.74
CA PRO A 34 -3.89 32.24 -37.99
C PRO A 34 -3.98 31.28 -39.18
N LYS A 35 -4.91 31.59 -40.08
CA LYS A 35 -5.08 31.02 -41.43
C LYS A 35 -4.17 31.75 -42.44
N GLY A 36 -3.76 31.03 -43.48
CA GLY A 36 -3.24 31.55 -44.76
C GLY A 36 -1.97 30.79 -45.17
N ILE A 37 -1.74 30.33 -46.40
CA ILE A 37 -2.32 30.54 -47.73
C ILE A 37 -2.01 29.28 -48.56
N LEU A 38 -2.96 28.82 -49.38
CA LEU A 38 -2.76 27.80 -50.41
C LEU A 38 -1.93 28.35 -51.57
N ARG A 39 -0.86 27.64 -51.97
CA ARG A 39 -0.33 27.66 -53.34
C ARG A 39 0.00 26.24 -53.80
N ASN A 40 -0.75 25.78 -54.77
CA ASN A 40 -0.44 24.63 -55.61
C ASN A 40 0.69 24.99 -56.57
N LEU A 41 1.76 24.21 -56.61
CA LEU A 41 2.56 24.02 -57.81
C LEU A 41 2.95 22.54 -57.93
N SER A 42 2.31 21.91 -58.91
CA SER A 42 2.68 20.64 -59.53
C SER A 42 3.92 20.84 -60.39
N LEU A 43 4.85 19.88 -60.39
CA LEU A 43 5.56 19.40 -61.59
C LEU A 43 6.25 18.05 -61.25
N CYS A 44 5.87 17.01 -61.98
CA CYS A 44 6.48 15.68 -61.95
C CYS A 44 7.70 15.64 -62.87
N VAL A 45 8.83 15.04 -62.44
CA VAL A 45 9.81 14.36 -63.31
C VAL A 45 10.43 13.17 -62.56
N SER A 46 10.51 12.04 -63.26
CA SER A 46 10.86 10.66 -62.86
C SER A 46 12.34 10.41 -62.47
N PRO A 47 12.70 9.20 -61.96
CA PRO A 47 13.83 8.98 -61.06
C PRO A 47 15.11 8.51 -61.77
N LEU A 48 16.26 8.76 -61.13
CA LEU A 48 17.53 8.11 -61.45
C LEU A 48 17.92 7.19 -60.27
N ILE A 49 18.02 5.91 -60.61
CA ILE A 49 18.36 4.79 -59.74
C ILE A 49 19.83 4.92 -59.33
N SER A 50 20.11 4.88 -58.03
CA SER A 50 21.43 4.54 -57.50
C SER A 50 21.24 3.50 -56.40
N LEU A 51 21.72 2.30 -56.66
CA LEU A 51 21.75 1.17 -55.73
C LEU A 51 22.80 1.44 -54.66
N VAL A 52 22.38 1.60 -53.41
CA VAL A 52 23.23 1.41 -52.23
C VAL A 52 22.34 0.80 -51.15
N ASP A 53 22.63 -0.45 -50.82
CA ASP A 53 21.91 -1.24 -49.82
C ASP A 53 21.97 -0.56 -48.44
N PRO A 54 20.83 -0.28 -47.77
CA PRO A 54 20.86 0.04 -46.36
C PRO A 54 21.07 -1.25 -45.57
N VAL A 55 22.24 -1.36 -44.92
CA VAL A 55 22.50 -2.36 -43.88
C VAL A 55 21.44 -2.17 -42.79
N ILE A 56 20.45 -3.06 -42.76
CA ILE A 56 19.48 -3.16 -41.68
C ILE A 56 20.24 -3.74 -40.48
N VAL A 57 20.69 -2.86 -39.57
CA VAL A 57 21.06 -3.27 -38.22
C VAL A 57 19.78 -3.67 -37.53
N GLN A 58 19.46 -4.96 -37.55
CA GLN A 58 18.44 -5.52 -36.68
C GLN A 58 18.94 -5.41 -35.25
N SER A 59 18.44 -4.41 -34.52
CA SER A 59 18.52 -4.40 -33.06
C SER A 59 17.96 -5.73 -32.55
N PRO A 60 18.66 -6.45 -31.65
CA PRO A 60 18.12 -7.67 -31.10
C PRO A 60 16.87 -7.28 -30.30
N SER A 61 15.71 -7.62 -30.85
CA SER A 61 14.46 -7.64 -30.12
C SER A 61 14.66 -8.61 -28.97
N PHE A 62 14.90 -8.08 -27.78
CA PHE A 62 14.73 -8.82 -26.53
C PHE A 62 13.25 -9.18 -26.46
N GLN A 63 12.91 -10.32 -27.04
CA GLN A 63 11.67 -11.02 -26.74
C GLN A 63 11.78 -11.42 -25.27
N VAL A 64 11.26 -10.54 -24.41
CA VAL A 64 10.97 -10.90 -23.03
C VAL A 64 9.94 -12.02 -23.13
N PHE A 65 10.38 -13.25 -22.87
CA PHE A 65 9.49 -14.35 -22.55
C PHE A 65 8.67 -13.90 -21.34
N ALA A 66 7.48 -13.38 -21.60
CA ALA A 66 6.45 -13.29 -20.59
C ALA A 66 6.03 -14.73 -20.30
N SER A 67 6.75 -15.38 -19.38
CA SER A 67 6.25 -16.58 -18.73
C SER A 67 4.92 -16.19 -18.09
N ASN A 68 3.85 -16.88 -18.45
CA ASN A 68 2.53 -16.74 -17.84
C ASN A 68 2.53 -17.29 -16.40
N LEU A 69 3.46 -16.84 -15.55
CA LEU A 69 3.29 -16.99 -14.11
C LEU A 69 2.19 -16.03 -13.69
N SER A 70 1.17 -16.55 -13.00
CA SER A 70 0.30 -15.70 -12.22
C SER A 70 1.16 -14.91 -11.23
N LEU A 71 0.87 -13.63 -11.00
CA LEU A 71 1.59 -12.83 -9.98
C LEU A 71 1.57 -13.52 -8.60
N ALA A 72 0.53 -14.33 -8.35
CA ALA A 72 0.38 -15.14 -7.15
C ALA A 72 1.41 -16.27 -7.03
N ASP A 73 1.94 -16.78 -8.15
CA ASP A 73 2.88 -17.92 -8.17
C ASP A 73 4.35 -17.48 -8.05
N VAL A 74 4.61 -16.17 -8.13
CA VAL A 74 5.97 -15.63 -8.01
C VAL A 74 6.47 -15.83 -6.58
N ALA A 75 7.51 -16.64 -6.39
CA ALA A 75 8.07 -16.92 -5.07
C ALA A 75 8.43 -15.62 -4.33
N GLN A 76 7.94 -15.46 -3.10
CA GLN A 76 8.25 -14.28 -2.28
C GLN A 76 9.78 -14.17 -2.10
N ARG A 77 10.30 -12.95 -2.16
CA ARG A 77 11.75 -12.62 -2.05
C ARG A 77 12.61 -13.05 -3.24
N SER A 78 12.01 -13.54 -4.34
CA SER A 78 12.70 -13.67 -5.63
C SER A 78 13.01 -12.31 -6.25
N ASP A 79 13.93 -12.26 -7.21
CA ASP A 79 14.26 -11.04 -7.95
C ASP A 79 13.04 -10.52 -8.72
N GLU A 80 12.23 -11.44 -9.28
CA GLU A 80 10.96 -11.14 -9.93
C GLU A 80 9.97 -10.48 -8.95
N TRP A 81 9.88 -10.98 -7.72
CA TRP A 81 9.05 -10.40 -6.68
C TRP A 81 9.50 -8.97 -6.30
N PHE A 82 10.81 -8.73 -6.20
CA PHE A 82 11.34 -7.39 -5.97
C PHE A 82 11.06 -6.44 -7.14
N ALA A 83 11.18 -6.93 -8.38
CA ALA A 83 10.87 -6.16 -9.58
C ALA A 83 9.40 -5.72 -9.61
N LEU A 84 8.47 -6.63 -9.33
CA LEU A 84 7.03 -6.33 -9.28
C LEU A 84 6.68 -5.22 -8.26
N ARG A 85 7.40 -5.16 -7.14
CA ARG A 85 7.16 -4.20 -6.06
C ARG A 85 7.73 -2.81 -6.30
N LYS A 86 8.69 -2.69 -7.23
CA LYS A 86 9.42 -1.43 -7.47
C LYS A 86 8.48 -0.32 -7.96
N ASP A 87 7.51 -0.68 -8.80
CA ASP A 87 6.54 0.24 -9.40
C ASP A 87 5.17 0.20 -8.72
N LYS A 88 5.15 -0.21 -7.45
CA LYS A 88 3.94 -0.31 -6.63
C LYS A 88 4.19 0.33 -5.27
N LEU A 89 3.18 0.96 -4.68
CA LEU A 89 3.15 1.23 -3.25
C LEU A 89 2.66 -0.03 -2.53
N THR A 90 3.57 -0.65 -1.77
CA THR A 90 3.29 -1.92 -1.10
C THR A 90 2.68 -1.70 0.29
N THR A 91 1.72 -2.52 0.70
CA THR A 91 1.00 -2.40 1.99
C THR A 91 1.90 -2.24 3.21
N SER A 92 3.03 -2.95 3.24
CA SER A 92 4.05 -2.87 4.30
C SER A 92 4.67 -1.47 4.48
N THR A 93 4.53 -0.59 3.48
CA THR A 93 5.05 0.79 3.48
C THR A 93 3.98 1.84 3.76
N PHE A 94 2.70 1.44 3.91
CA PHE A 94 1.59 2.38 4.05
C PHE A 94 1.74 3.27 5.28
N SER A 95 2.10 2.73 6.45
CA SER A 95 2.32 3.56 7.65
C SER A 95 3.38 4.66 7.42
N THR A 96 4.42 4.36 6.64
CA THR A 96 5.44 5.34 6.23
C THR A 96 4.89 6.39 5.26
N ALA A 97 4.17 5.97 4.22
CA ALA A 97 3.52 6.88 3.26
C ALA A 97 2.47 7.78 3.92
N LEU A 98 1.79 7.28 4.95
CA LEU A 98 0.85 8.02 5.79
C LEU A 98 1.52 9.00 6.77
N GLY A 99 2.85 8.95 6.93
CA GLY A 99 3.59 9.83 7.84
C GLY A 99 3.52 9.43 9.32
N PHE A 100 3.36 8.14 9.65
CA PHE A 100 3.28 7.70 11.05
C PHE A 100 4.60 7.87 11.82
N TRP A 101 5.72 7.95 11.08
CA TRP A 101 7.05 8.02 11.66
C TRP A 101 7.57 9.45 11.64
N LYS A 102 8.26 9.84 12.71
CA LYS A 102 8.92 11.15 12.81
C LYS A 102 10.09 11.26 11.82
N GLY A 103 10.48 12.50 11.54
CA GLY A 103 11.65 12.81 10.72
C GLY A 103 11.34 12.71 9.22
N ASN A 104 12.29 12.15 8.48
CA ASN A 104 12.32 12.12 7.02
C ASN A 104 11.82 10.80 6.41
N ARG A 105 11.29 9.84 7.18
CA ARG A 105 10.90 8.50 6.69
C ARG A 105 9.97 8.52 5.46
N ARG A 106 9.01 9.44 5.44
CA ARG A 106 8.09 9.62 4.30
C ARG A 106 8.83 10.11 3.04
N LEU A 107 9.80 11.01 3.22
CA LEU A 107 10.68 11.49 2.15
C LEU A 107 11.67 10.42 1.69
N GLU A 108 12.21 9.60 2.60
CA GLU A 108 13.05 8.43 2.28
C GLU A 108 12.28 7.45 1.39
N LEU A 109 11.04 7.10 1.75
CA LEU A 109 10.19 6.25 0.92
C LEU A 109 9.90 6.88 -0.45
N TRP A 110 9.67 8.19 -0.51
CA TRP A 110 9.48 8.89 -1.78
C TRP A 110 10.74 8.78 -2.65
N HIS A 111 11.93 8.97 -2.06
CA HIS A 111 13.20 8.82 -2.77
C HIS A 111 13.38 7.40 -3.29
N GLU A 112 13.13 6.37 -2.46
CA GLU A 112 13.16 4.95 -2.86
C GLU A 112 12.21 4.65 -4.04
N LYS A 113 11.08 5.36 -4.13
CA LYS A 113 10.11 5.17 -5.21
C LYS A 113 10.41 5.99 -6.45
N VAL A 114 11.04 7.16 -6.33
CA VAL A 114 11.33 8.03 -7.49
C VAL A 114 12.63 7.62 -8.17
N PHE A 115 13.67 7.36 -7.40
CA PHE A 115 14.99 7.07 -7.93
C PHE A 115 15.22 5.57 -8.00
N VAL A 116 15.69 5.09 -9.15
CA VAL A 116 16.30 3.77 -9.27
C VAL A 116 17.69 3.84 -8.63
N SER A 117 17.76 4.02 -7.32
CA SER A 117 19.04 4.10 -6.62
C SER A 117 19.47 2.74 -6.11
N GLU A 118 20.75 2.45 -6.29
CA GLU A 118 21.51 1.34 -5.70
C GLU A 118 21.18 1.16 -4.22
N ALA A 119 21.24 -0.08 -3.75
CA ALA A 119 20.87 -0.50 -2.40
C ALA A 119 21.40 0.50 -1.34
N GLN A 120 20.50 1.32 -0.80
CA GLN A 120 20.84 2.13 0.35
C GLN A 120 21.24 1.16 1.46
N VAL A 121 22.46 1.29 1.97
CA VAL A 121 22.95 0.47 3.07
C VAL A 121 22.07 0.76 4.28
N ALA A 122 21.09 -0.11 4.49
CA ALA A 122 20.27 -0.06 5.69
C ALA A 122 21.18 -0.21 6.91
N GLU A 123 20.91 0.56 7.96
CA GLU A 123 21.57 0.43 9.25
C GLU A 123 21.60 -1.04 9.70
N ALA A 124 22.71 -1.49 10.29
CA ALA A 124 22.92 -2.91 10.63
C ALA A 124 21.78 -3.47 11.49
N SER A 125 21.23 -2.66 12.39
CA SER A 125 20.06 -3.03 13.21
C SER A 125 18.81 -3.34 12.38
N LYS A 126 18.53 -2.57 11.31
CA LYS A 126 17.40 -2.81 10.40
C LYS A 126 17.64 -4.09 9.60
N GLN A 127 18.86 -4.32 9.11
CA GLN A 127 19.23 -5.54 8.40
C GLN A 127 19.05 -6.78 9.28
N ASN A 128 19.54 -6.74 10.52
CA ASN A 128 19.39 -7.84 11.48
C ASN A 128 17.93 -8.14 11.80
N ALA A 129 17.09 -7.11 11.96
CA ALA A 129 15.67 -7.30 12.20
C ALA A 129 14.95 -7.94 11.00
N MET A 130 15.30 -7.54 9.77
CA MET A 130 14.75 -8.15 8.55
C MET A 130 15.21 -9.60 8.38
N ALA A 131 16.50 -9.88 8.61
CA ALA A 131 17.06 -11.23 8.55
C ALA A 131 16.42 -12.16 9.59
N TRP A 132 16.16 -11.65 10.81
CA TRP A 132 15.45 -12.40 11.85
C TRP A 132 14.04 -12.78 11.42
N GLY A 133 13.27 -11.81 10.89
CA GLY A 133 11.94 -12.07 10.36
C GLY A 133 11.96 -13.14 9.28
N MET A 134 12.85 -12.98 8.29
CA MET A 134 13.03 -13.93 7.19
C MET A 134 13.32 -15.35 7.67
N LEU A 135 14.20 -15.48 8.66
CA LEU A 135 14.61 -16.77 9.22
C LEU A 135 13.48 -17.45 10.01
N LYS A 136 12.61 -16.68 10.67
CA LYS A 136 11.62 -17.20 11.62
C LYS A 136 10.21 -17.31 11.10
N GLU A 137 9.90 -16.66 9.99
CA GLU A 137 8.56 -16.66 9.40
C GLU A 137 8.03 -18.07 9.13
N ALA A 138 8.83 -18.96 8.50
CA ALA A 138 8.42 -20.34 8.24
C ALA A 138 8.11 -21.11 9.55
N THR A 139 8.95 -20.94 10.58
CA THR A 139 8.69 -21.53 11.91
C THR A 139 7.43 -20.98 12.55
N ALA A 140 7.17 -19.68 12.40
CA ALA A 140 5.98 -19.03 12.91
C ALA A 140 4.71 -19.54 12.19
N ILE A 141 4.72 -19.67 10.87
CA ILE A 141 3.60 -20.21 10.08
C ILE A 141 3.28 -21.64 10.54
N GLU A 142 4.28 -22.51 10.69
CA GLU A 142 4.07 -23.88 11.17
C GLU A 142 3.46 -23.92 12.58
N GLN A 143 3.93 -23.04 13.48
CA GLN A 143 3.33 -22.92 14.81
C GLN A 143 1.88 -22.42 14.76
N TYR A 144 1.59 -21.46 13.87
CA TYR A 144 0.21 -20.98 13.65
C TYR A 144 -0.70 -22.11 13.16
N LYS A 145 -0.26 -22.90 12.17
CA LYS A 145 -0.98 -24.10 11.69
C LYS A 145 -1.27 -25.06 12.82
N LYS A 146 -0.27 -25.35 13.66
CA LYS A 146 -0.40 -26.26 14.79
C LYS A 146 -1.38 -25.79 15.87
N ILE A 147 -1.40 -24.48 16.16
CA ILE A 147 -2.29 -23.89 17.17
C ILE A 147 -3.73 -23.84 16.65
N THR A 148 -3.93 -23.39 15.41
CA THR A 148 -5.26 -23.10 14.87
C THR A 148 -5.91 -24.28 14.16
N GLY A 149 -5.11 -25.24 13.69
CA GLY A 149 -5.55 -26.31 12.80
C GLY A 149 -5.90 -25.83 11.39
N HIS A 150 -5.68 -24.56 11.06
CA HIS A 150 -5.91 -24.04 9.71
C HIS A 150 -4.77 -24.41 8.78
N GLU A 151 -5.11 -24.76 7.54
CA GLU A 151 -4.14 -24.75 6.45
C GLU A 151 -3.81 -23.32 6.03
N VAL A 152 -2.57 -23.14 5.58
CA VAL A 152 -2.04 -21.86 5.11
C VAL A 152 -1.40 -22.10 3.75
N ASP A 153 -2.00 -21.49 2.73
CA ASP A 153 -1.49 -21.51 1.36
C ASP A 153 -0.57 -20.30 1.14
N SER A 154 0.48 -20.49 0.34
CA SER A 154 1.40 -19.41 -0.01
C SER A 154 0.84 -18.54 -1.14
N MET A 155 1.18 -17.24 -1.11
CA MET A 155 0.91 -16.32 -2.20
C MET A 155 2.09 -15.36 -2.39
N GLY A 156 2.54 -15.24 -3.63
CA GLY A 156 3.63 -14.37 -4.03
C GLY A 156 3.31 -12.89 -3.91
N PHE A 157 2.58 -12.38 -4.90
CA PHE A 157 2.22 -10.97 -4.98
C PHE A 157 0.81 -10.77 -5.53
N ALA A 158 0.07 -9.86 -4.92
CA ALA A 158 -1.26 -9.46 -5.32
C ALA A 158 -1.28 -7.97 -5.72
N VAL A 159 -1.99 -7.68 -6.81
CA VAL A 159 -2.30 -6.32 -7.26
C VAL A 159 -3.80 -6.16 -7.21
N HIS A 160 -4.27 -4.95 -6.94
CA HIS A 160 -5.69 -4.68 -6.84
C HIS A 160 -6.40 -5.04 -8.16
N SER A 161 -7.52 -5.75 -8.09
CA SER A 161 -8.29 -6.23 -9.26
C SER A 161 -8.80 -5.09 -10.15
N ASN A 162 -9.25 -4.00 -9.53
CA ASN A 162 -9.56 -2.75 -10.20
C ASN A 162 -8.28 -2.04 -10.70
N GLN A 163 -8.19 -1.85 -12.02
CA GLN A 163 -7.05 -1.21 -12.70
C GLN A 163 -6.77 0.23 -12.23
N TYR A 164 -7.75 0.96 -11.69
CA TYR A 164 -7.51 2.30 -11.11
C TYR A 164 -6.60 2.28 -9.86
N TYR A 165 -6.37 1.09 -9.29
CA TYR A 165 -5.56 0.84 -8.11
C TYR A 165 -4.37 -0.07 -8.40
N ASP A 166 -4.00 -0.22 -9.66
CA ASP A 166 -2.86 -1.02 -10.11
C ASP A 166 -1.52 -0.58 -9.51
N TRP A 167 -1.42 0.65 -9.00
CA TRP A 167 -0.27 1.20 -8.29
C TRP A 167 -0.13 0.68 -6.85
N LEU A 168 -1.12 -0.06 -6.33
CA LEU A 168 -1.08 -0.69 -5.01
C LEU A 168 -0.74 -2.18 -5.12
N GLY A 169 0.05 -2.68 -4.16
CA GLY A 169 0.41 -4.10 -4.12
C GLY A 169 0.50 -4.68 -2.72
N ALA A 170 0.16 -5.96 -2.58
CA ALA A 170 0.18 -6.72 -1.35
C ALA A 170 0.97 -8.03 -1.53
N SER A 171 1.52 -8.53 -0.44
CA SER A 171 2.15 -9.85 -0.36
C SER A 171 1.84 -10.34 1.06
N PRO A 172 0.68 -11.00 1.27
CA PRO A 172 0.38 -11.61 2.57
C PRO A 172 1.36 -12.76 2.83
N ASP A 173 1.56 -13.10 4.10
CA ASP A 173 2.42 -14.23 4.48
C ASP A 173 1.69 -15.57 4.31
N GLY A 174 0.36 -15.54 4.18
CA GLY A 174 -0.44 -16.69 3.80
C GLY A 174 -1.89 -16.37 3.47
N VAL A 175 -2.56 -17.32 2.84
CA VAL A 175 -4.00 -17.32 2.56
C VAL A 175 -4.66 -18.38 3.42
N LEU A 176 -5.81 -18.05 4.02
CA LEU A 176 -6.53 -18.89 4.96
C LEU A 176 -7.90 -19.28 4.38
N GLY A 177 -8.06 -20.55 4.01
CA GLY A 177 -9.31 -21.07 3.46
C GLY A 177 -9.60 -20.60 2.02
N CYS A 178 -10.78 -20.94 1.51
CA CYS A 178 -11.16 -20.61 0.12
C CYS A 178 -11.81 -19.23 0.03
N PHE A 179 -11.38 -18.41 -0.93
CA PHE A 179 -12.06 -17.16 -1.28
C PHE A 179 -13.47 -17.41 -1.83
N PRO A 180 -14.44 -16.51 -1.59
CA PRO A 180 -14.31 -15.20 -0.94
C PRO A 180 -14.47 -15.21 0.60
N GLN A 181 -14.78 -16.35 1.22
CA GLN A 181 -14.95 -16.45 2.68
C GLN A 181 -13.62 -16.56 3.44
N GLY A 182 -12.55 -16.88 2.72
CA GLY A 182 -11.19 -16.97 3.24
C GLY A 182 -10.64 -15.65 3.76
N GLY A 183 -9.69 -15.77 4.68
CA GLY A 183 -8.92 -14.65 5.19
C GLY A 183 -7.49 -14.69 4.70
N ILE A 184 -6.67 -13.82 5.26
CA ILE A 184 -5.23 -13.79 5.02
C ILE A 184 -4.49 -13.86 6.35
N LEU A 185 -3.25 -14.34 6.30
CA LEU A 185 -2.33 -14.39 7.42
C LEU A 185 -1.23 -13.35 7.22
N GLU A 186 -0.98 -12.56 8.26
CA GLU A 186 0.17 -11.67 8.35
C GLU A 186 0.99 -12.05 9.59
N VAL A 187 2.22 -12.49 9.39
CA VAL A 187 3.13 -12.97 10.41
C VAL A 187 4.15 -11.90 10.76
N LYS A 188 4.37 -11.69 12.05
CA LYS A 188 5.41 -10.82 12.57
C LYS A 188 6.26 -11.56 13.59
N CYS A 189 7.57 -11.51 13.38
CA CYS A 189 8.58 -12.01 14.32
C CYS A 189 9.40 -10.82 14.85
N PRO A 190 8.98 -10.14 15.94
CA PRO A 190 9.68 -8.95 16.42
C PRO A 190 11.12 -9.24 16.84
N TYR A 191 12.05 -8.40 16.39
CA TYR A 191 13.47 -8.50 16.78
C TYR A 191 13.79 -7.86 18.15
N ASN A 192 12.77 -7.32 18.83
CA ASN A 192 12.82 -6.76 20.19
C ASN A 192 14.09 -5.92 20.47
N LYS A 193 14.36 -4.92 19.62
CA LYS A 193 15.53 -4.02 19.74
C LYS A 193 16.88 -4.76 19.81
N GLY A 194 17.03 -5.87 19.09
CA GLY A 194 18.27 -6.65 19.07
C GLY A 194 18.29 -7.84 20.04
N LYS A 195 17.20 -8.08 20.76
CA LYS A 195 17.10 -9.11 21.81
C LYS A 195 15.87 -10.00 21.62
N PRO A 196 15.71 -10.68 20.48
CA PRO A 196 14.53 -11.49 20.18
C PRO A 196 14.24 -12.57 21.23
N GLU A 197 15.28 -13.12 21.86
CA GLU A 197 15.21 -14.13 22.92
C GLU A 197 14.48 -13.65 24.18
N THR A 198 14.41 -12.34 24.42
CA THR A 198 13.65 -11.74 25.52
C THR A 198 12.29 -11.20 25.09
N GLY A 199 11.96 -11.32 23.80
CA GLY A 199 10.72 -10.80 23.24
C GLY A 199 9.50 -11.58 23.71
N LEU A 200 8.47 -10.85 24.12
CA LEU A 200 7.15 -11.41 24.43
C LEU A 200 6.18 -11.08 23.29
N PRO A 201 5.20 -11.95 23.02
CA PRO A 201 4.16 -11.64 22.05
C PRO A 201 3.33 -10.45 22.53
N TRP A 202 2.75 -9.70 21.59
CA TRP A 202 2.03 -8.49 21.93
C TRP A 202 0.75 -8.80 22.71
N SER A 203 0.48 -8.02 23.76
CA SER A 203 -0.80 -8.06 24.47
C SER A 203 -1.91 -7.33 23.73
N THR A 204 -1.55 -6.32 22.94
CA THR A 204 -2.44 -5.50 22.11
C THR A 204 -1.80 -5.33 20.74
N MET A 205 -2.62 -5.32 19.68
CA MET A 205 -2.14 -5.10 18.33
C MET A 205 -1.40 -3.75 18.20
N PRO A 206 -0.18 -3.71 17.64
CA PRO A 206 0.48 -2.44 17.35
C PRO A 206 -0.23 -1.68 16.23
N PHE A 207 -0.73 -0.49 16.54
CA PHE A 207 -1.58 0.31 15.64
C PHE A 207 -0.95 0.60 14.27
N TYR A 208 0.38 0.67 14.18
CA TYR A 208 1.08 0.98 12.93
C TYR A 208 1.05 -0.16 11.91
N TYR A 209 0.59 -1.36 12.27
CA TYR A 209 0.26 -2.43 11.31
C TYR A 209 -1.15 -2.30 10.72
N MET A 210 -2.04 -1.51 11.32
CA MET A 210 -3.42 -1.34 10.84
C MET A 210 -3.50 -0.87 9.38
N PRO A 211 -2.71 0.12 8.91
CA PRO A 211 -2.67 0.46 7.49
C PRO A 211 -2.30 -0.71 6.57
N GLN A 212 -1.32 -1.53 6.98
CA GLN A 212 -0.84 -2.64 6.16
C GLN A 212 -1.95 -3.68 5.98
N VAL A 213 -2.52 -4.16 7.08
CA VAL A 213 -3.49 -5.26 7.05
C VAL A 213 -4.82 -4.84 6.40
N GLN A 214 -5.26 -3.59 6.59
CA GLN A 214 -6.42 -3.03 5.90
C GLN A 214 -6.18 -2.89 4.40
N GLY A 215 -4.96 -2.52 3.99
CA GLY A 215 -4.56 -2.50 2.59
C GLY A 215 -4.53 -3.87 1.93
N GLN A 216 -4.08 -4.91 2.65
CA GLN A 216 -4.09 -6.27 2.15
C GLN A 216 -5.53 -6.77 1.93
N MET A 217 -6.42 -6.53 2.92
CA MET A 217 -7.84 -6.86 2.81
C MET A 217 -8.53 -6.15 1.64
N GLU A 218 -8.18 -4.90 1.35
CA GLU A 218 -8.70 -4.20 0.18
C GLU A 218 -8.21 -4.84 -1.14
N ILE A 219 -6.89 -5.03 -1.28
CA ILE A 219 -6.28 -5.52 -2.52
C ILE A 219 -6.72 -6.95 -2.85
N MET A 220 -6.86 -7.79 -1.83
CA MET A 220 -7.23 -9.20 -1.97
C MET A 220 -8.73 -9.45 -1.87
N ASP A 221 -9.52 -8.39 -1.65
CA ASP A 221 -10.96 -8.44 -1.45
C ASP A 221 -11.40 -9.49 -0.41
N CYS A 222 -10.78 -9.44 0.76
CA CYS A 222 -11.13 -10.30 1.89
C CYS A 222 -11.59 -9.48 3.09
N GLU A 223 -12.43 -10.08 3.94
CA GLU A 223 -13.10 -9.35 5.03
C GLU A 223 -12.36 -9.41 6.36
N TRP A 224 -11.33 -10.26 6.48
CA TRP A 224 -10.57 -10.41 7.71
C TRP A 224 -9.13 -10.90 7.48
N VAL A 225 -8.29 -10.62 8.47
CA VAL A 225 -6.88 -11.01 8.54
C VAL A 225 -6.53 -11.44 9.95
N ASP A 226 -5.77 -12.53 10.06
CA ASP A 226 -5.07 -12.87 11.29
C ASP A 226 -3.70 -12.21 11.27
N LEU A 227 -3.51 -11.25 12.17
CA LEU A 227 -2.18 -10.74 12.50
C LEU A 227 -1.59 -11.61 13.60
N TYR A 228 -0.60 -12.40 13.24
CA TYR A 228 0.08 -13.33 14.13
C TYR A 228 1.43 -12.78 14.58
N CYS A 229 1.60 -12.61 15.89
CA CYS A 229 2.85 -12.24 16.52
C CYS A 229 3.51 -13.49 17.10
N TRP A 230 4.67 -13.88 16.57
CA TRP A 230 5.45 -14.99 17.10
C TRP A 230 6.74 -14.49 17.74
N THR A 231 7.05 -15.00 18.92
CA THR A 231 8.36 -14.85 19.59
C THR A 231 8.85 -16.19 20.12
N PRO A 232 10.12 -16.32 20.49
CA PRO A 232 10.62 -17.53 21.16
C PRO A 232 9.92 -17.86 22.48
N ASN A 233 9.24 -16.88 23.11
CA ASN A 233 8.61 -17.02 24.42
C ASN A 233 7.08 -17.15 24.36
N GLY A 234 6.51 -17.23 23.15
CA GLY A 234 5.08 -17.41 22.96
C GLY A 234 4.56 -16.73 21.70
N SER A 235 3.25 -16.71 21.55
CA SER A 235 2.61 -16.10 20.38
C SER A 235 1.23 -15.52 20.68
N THR A 236 0.77 -14.57 19.86
CA THR A 236 -0.59 -14.05 19.90
C THR A 236 -1.18 -13.91 18.51
N ILE A 237 -2.47 -14.23 18.37
CA ILE A 237 -3.22 -14.02 17.14
C ILE A 237 -4.29 -12.96 17.37
N PHE A 238 -4.28 -11.92 16.54
CA PHE A 238 -5.30 -10.88 16.51
C PHE A 238 -6.12 -11.00 15.23
N ARG A 239 -7.45 -11.07 15.36
CA ARG A 239 -8.34 -11.02 14.20
C ARG A 239 -8.78 -9.59 13.92
N VAL A 240 -8.36 -9.07 12.78
CA VAL A 240 -8.72 -7.73 12.30
C VAL A 240 -9.77 -7.88 11.21
N LEU A 241 -10.83 -7.07 11.29
CA LEU A 241 -11.89 -7.01 10.29
C LEU A 241 -11.68 -5.83 9.33
N ARG A 242 -12.17 -5.96 8.09
CA ARG A 242 -12.08 -4.91 7.08
C ARG A 242 -12.92 -3.70 7.47
N GLU A 243 -12.28 -2.53 7.50
CA GLU A 243 -12.87 -1.27 7.91
C GLU A 243 -12.87 -0.27 6.74
N ARG A 244 -13.93 -0.31 5.93
CA ARG A 244 -14.05 0.49 4.69
C ARG A 244 -13.93 1.99 4.93
N SER A 245 -14.45 2.49 6.06
CA SER A 245 -14.34 3.91 6.42
C SER A 245 -12.92 4.34 6.77
N TYR A 246 -12.11 3.41 7.28
CA TYR A 246 -10.70 3.62 7.56
C TYR A 246 -9.89 3.51 6.26
N TRP A 247 -10.17 2.52 5.42
CA TRP A 247 -9.60 2.41 4.08
C TRP A 247 -9.76 3.70 3.28
N ASN A 248 -10.98 4.23 3.18
CA ASN A 248 -11.26 5.49 2.46
C ASN A 248 -10.40 6.66 2.97
N LEU A 249 -10.18 6.75 4.29
CA LEU A 249 -9.32 7.77 4.88
C LEU A 249 -7.86 7.59 4.47
N ILE A 250 -7.29 6.39 4.64
CA ILE A 250 -5.87 6.18 4.35
C ILE A 250 -5.60 6.22 2.86
N HIS A 251 -6.51 5.71 2.04
CA HIS A 251 -6.40 5.70 0.58
C HIS A 251 -6.31 7.11 -0.02
N GLU A 252 -7.02 8.10 0.53
CA GLU A 252 -6.86 9.51 0.12
C GLU A 252 -5.41 9.98 0.28
N ILE A 253 -4.79 9.64 1.41
CA ILE A 253 -3.42 10.04 1.74
C ILE A 253 -2.40 9.27 0.88
N LEU A 254 -2.63 7.98 0.67
CA LEU A 254 -1.80 7.13 -0.19
C LEU A 254 -1.86 7.62 -1.65
N ARG A 255 -3.04 8.05 -2.11
CA ARG A 255 -3.24 8.61 -3.45
C ARG A 255 -2.46 9.91 -3.63
N GLU A 256 -2.50 10.83 -2.66
CA GLU A 256 -1.69 12.06 -2.70
C GLU A 256 -0.21 11.71 -2.78
N PHE A 257 0.28 10.88 -1.87
CA PHE A 257 1.68 10.44 -1.87
C PHE A 257 2.11 9.86 -3.24
N TRP A 258 1.26 9.04 -3.87
CA TRP A 258 1.63 8.41 -5.13
C TRP A 258 1.49 9.35 -6.33
N TRP A 259 0.29 9.92 -6.54
CA TRP A 259 -0.06 10.64 -7.76
C TRP A 259 0.33 12.11 -7.75
N GLU A 260 0.52 12.72 -6.57
CA GLU A 260 0.95 14.12 -6.46
C GLU A 260 2.45 14.26 -6.16
N ASN A 261 3.09 13.22 -5.60
CA ASN A 261 4.53 13.27 -5.29
C ASN A 261 5.37 12.28 -6.11
N VAL A 262 5.03 10.99 -6.15
CA VAL A 262 5.91 9.97 -6.77
C VAL A 262 5.86 10.00 -8.30
N VAL A 263 4.67 9.89 -8.88
CA VAL A 263 4.49 9.82 -10.34
C VAL A 263 5.02 11.06 -11.06
N PRO A 264 4.64 12.30 -10.70
CA PRO A 264 5.15 13.48 -11.39
C PRO A 264 6.66 13.69 -11.18
N ALA A 265 7.22 13.25 -10.05
CA ALA A 265 8.67 13.27 -9.85
C ALA A 265 9.39 12.28 -10.77
N ARG A 266 8.83 11.09 -11.01
CA ARG A 266 9.37 10.13 -11.99
C ARG A 266 9.32 10.71 -13.41
N GLU A 267 8.22 11.34 -13.79
CA GLU A 267 8.06 11.99 -15.09
C GLU A 267 9.09 13.12 -15.28
N ALA A 268 9.24 14.00 -14.29
CA ALA A 268 10.24 15.07 -14.30
C ALA A 268 11.67 14.53 -14.36
N LEU A 269 11.94 13.38 -13.71
CA LEU A 269 13.24 12.72 -13.74
C LEU A 269 13.58 12.19 -15.14
N VAL A 270 12.61 11.58 -15.83
CA VAL A 270 12.76 11.13 -17.23
C VAL A 270 13.06 12.30 -18.17
N LEU A 271 12.50 13.47 -17.88
CA LEU A 271 12.76 14.71 -18.62
C LEU A 271 14.07 15.41 -18.24
N GLY A 272 14.85 14.87 -17.29
CA GLY A 272 16.12 15.46 -16.84
C GLY A 272 15.95 16.78 -16.06
N CYS A 273 14.76 17.07 -15.54
CA CYS A 273 14.44 18.33 -14.87
C CYS A 273 14.59 18.24 -13.34
N GLU A 274 15.82 18.25 -12.82
CA GLU A 274 16.10 18.04 -11.39
C GLU A 274 15.35 18.99 -10.43
N GLU A 275 15.20 20.26 -10.80
CA GLU A 275 14.48 21.23 -9.98
C GLU A 275 12.98 20.92 -9.89
N GLN A 276 12.39 20.38 -10.96
CA GLN A 276 11.01 19.89 -10.93
C GLN A 276 10.90 18.63 -10.07
N VAL A 277 11.86 17.70 -10.13
CA VAL A 277 11.88 16.52 -9.26
C VAL A 277 11.86 16.93 -7.78
N LYS A 278 12.62 17.97 -7.41
CA LYS A 278 12.69 18.47 -6.03
C LYS A 278 11.38 19.12 -5.56
N SER A 279 10.60 19.72 -6.46
CA SER A 279 9.34 20.39 -6.08
C SER A 279 8.24 19.41 -5.69
N TYR A 280 8.32 18.16 -6.13
CA TYR A 280 7.37 17.09 -5.80
C TYR A 280 7.67 16.35 -4.50
N LYS A 281 8.69 16.76 -3.73
CA LYS A 281 9.00 16.14 -2.44
C LYS A 281 7.80 16.27 -1.48
N PRO A 282 7.34 15.16 -0.87
CA PRO A 282 6.24 15.23 0.09
C PRO A 282 6.69 15.93 1.37
N ALA A 283 5.75 16.59 2.05
CA ALA A 283 5.93 16.97 3.44
C ALA A 283 6.14 15.73 4.33
N SER A 284 6.78 15.90 5.50
CA SER A 284 7.03 14.79 6.43
C SER A 284 5.76 14.08 6.91
N THR A 285 4.64 14.80 6.94
CA THR A 285 3.30 14.29 7.27
C THR A 285 2.25 14.91 6.35
N HIS A 286 1.12 14.23 6.19
CA HIS A 286 -0.06 14.75 5.52
C HIS A 286 -1.00 15.42 6.53
N LYS A 287 -1.85 16.36 6.09
CA LYS A 287 -2.82 17.07 6.94
C LYS A 287 -3.78 16.15 7.72
N LYS A 288 -4.01 14.93 7.20
CA LYS A 288 -4.86 13.89 7.83
C LYS A 288 -4.07 12.80 8.59
N THR A 289 -2.74 12.89 8.67
CA THR A 289 -1.90 11.89 9.38
C THR A 289 -2.33 11.70 10.83
N GLY A 290 -2.59 12.78 11.58
CA GLY A 290 -3.05 12.69 12.96
C GLY A 290 -4.38 11.93 13.11
N LEU A 291 -5.33 12.15 12.18
CA LEU A 291 -6.60 11.43 12.15
C LEU A 291 -6.40 9.94 11.82
N ALA A 292 -5.52 9.62 10.87
CA ALA A 292 -5.20 8.23 10.52
C ALA A 292 -4.56 7.47 11.70
N ILE A 293 -3.65 8.11 12.45
CA ILE A 293 -3.06 7.55 13.67
C ILE A 293 -4.14 7.34 14.73
N ALA A 294 -4.99 8.34 15.00
CA ALA A 294 -6.06 8.23 15.99
C ALA A 294 -7.03 7.08 15.67
N LYS A 295 -7.44 6.94 14.41
CA LYS A 295 -8.27 5.81 13.98
C LYS A 295 -7.54 4.48 14.09
N SER A 296 -6.26 4.41 13.73
CA SER A 296 -5.45 3.19 13.87
C SER A 296 -5.37 2.73 15.31
N LEU A 297 -5.14 3.65 16.24
CA LEU A 297 -5.11 3.38 17.68
C LEU A 297 -6.45 2.82 18.18
N LYS A 298 -7.55 3.47 17.80
CA LYS A 298 -8.90 3.01 18.14
C LYS A 298 -9.14 1.58 17.65
N LEU A 299 -8.96 1.34 16.35
CA LEU A 299 -9.20 0.03 15.75
C LEU A 299 -8.29 -1.05 16.36
N ALA A 300 -7.02 -0.73 16.62
CA ALA A 300 -6.10 -1.67 17.25
C ALA A 300 -6.50 -2.03 18.70
N SER A 301 -7.07 -1.09 19.44
CA SER A 301 -7.60 -1.34 20.79
C SER A 301 -8.89 -2.16 20.80
N GLU A 302 -9.68 -2.07 19.73
CA GLU A 302 -10.94 -2.81 19.54
C GLU A 302 -10.71 -4.17 18.85
N THR A 303 -9.49 -4.44 18.38
CA THR A 303 -9.14 -5.67 17.68
C THR A 303 -9.22 -6.87 18.63
N LYS A 304 -9.92 -7.91 18.18
CA LYS A 304 -10.10 -9.14 18.97
C LYS A 304 -8.80 -9.94 19.03
N LEU A 305 -8.26 -10.12 20.24
CA LEU A 305 -7.29 -11.17 20.52
C LEU A 305 -8.04 -12.50 20.47
N ILE A 306 -7.68 -13.42 19.58
CA ILE A 306 -8.36 -14.72 19.46
C ILE A 306 -7.61 -15.83 20.16
N CYS A 307 -6.29 -15.70 20.28
CA CYS A 307 -5.44 -16.72 20.87
C CYS A 307 -4.20 -16.08 21.47
N ARG A 308 -3.78 -16.60 22.63
CA ARG A 308 -2.48 -16.35 23.22
C ARG A 308 -1.86 -17.67 23.63
N GLU A 309 -0.61 -17.87 23.25
CA GLU A 309 0.20 -18.99 23.70
C GLU A 309 1.40 -18.44 24.46
N LEU A 310 1.63 -18.96 25.66
CA LEU A 310 2.77 -18.61 26.51
C LEU A 310 3.29 -19.88 27.17
N ALA A 311 4.60 -20.13 27.03
CA ALA A 311 5.27 -21.29 27.63
C ALA A 311 4.51 -22.62 27.38
N GLY A 312 4.03 -22.83 26.15
CA GLY A 312 3.31 -24.03 25.73
C GLY A 312 1.83 -24.10 26.14
N HIS A 313 1.33 -23.12 26.90
CA HIS A 313 -0.07 -23.04 27.29
C HIS A 313 -0.83 -22.16 26.30
N VAL A 314 -1.84 -22.73 25.65
CA VAL A 314 -2.67 -22.05 24.65
C VAL A 314 -4.01 -21.68 25.28
N GLU A 315 -4.35 -20.39 25.19
CA GLU A 315 -5.64 -19.85 25.62
C GLU A 315 -6.35 -19.20 24.42
N PHE A 316 -7.59 -19.63 24.18
CA PHE A 316 -8.46 -19.05 23.15
C PHE A 316 -9.46 -18.10 23.80
N TYR A 317 -9.75 -17.00 23.12
CA TYR A 317 -10.69 -15.98 23.59
C TYR A 317 -11.91 -15.93 22.66
N SER A 318 -13.09 -16.02 23.27
CA SER A 318 -14.41 -15.99 22.62
C SER A 318 -14.83 -14.58 22.23
#